data_AF-A0A3A6MWY7-F1
#
_entry.id   AF-A0A3A6MWY7-F1
#
_cell.length_a   1.000
_cell.length_b   1.000
_cell.length_c   1.000
_cell.angle_alpha   90.00
_cell.angle_beta   90.00
_cell.angle_gamma   90.00
#
_symmetry.space_group_name_H-M   'P 1'
#
loop_
_entity.id
_entity.type
_entity.pdbx_description
1 polymer ?
#
loop_
_entity_poly.entity_id
_entity_poly.type
_entity_poly.pdbx_seq_one_letter_code
_entity_poly.pdbx_strand_id
1 'polypeptide(L)' 'MRELNVSVNDLSRETGYTKQHIYDLLASNRRWNETTLDKVCDVLRLKLVLIDEITNNPVASSGGEAHGIVR' A
#
# COMPACT_ATOMS: atom_id res chain seq x y z
N MET A 1 5.30 7.61 15.47
CA MET A 1 4.30 8.45 16.19
C MET A 1 4.87 9.70 16.84
N ARG A 2 6.09 9.69 17.42
CA ARG A 2 6.64 10.90 18.07
C ARG A 2 6.83 12.10 17.12
N GLU A 3 7.10 11.87 15.84
CA GLU A 3 7.23 12.96 14.86
C GLU A 3 5.91 13.49 14.29
N LEU A 4 4.84 12.68 14.29
CA LEU A 4 3.54 13.09 13.74
C LEU A 4 2.59 13.63 14.82
N ASN A 5 2.98 13.58 16.11
CA ASN A 5 2.14 13.89 17.28
C ASN A 5 0.76 13.17 17.26
N VAL A 6 0.60 12.10 16.48
CA VAL A 6 -0.63 11.32 16.43
C VAL A 6 -0.57 10.24 17.51
N SER A 7 -1.57 10.25 18.39
CA SER A 7 -1.72 9.26 19.45
C SER A 7 -2.44 8.01 18.92
N VAL A 8 -2.18 6.86 19.54
CA VAL A 8 -2.92 5.61 19.28
C VAL A 8 -4.43 5.79 19.49
N ASN A 9 -4.82 6.74 20.36
CA ASN A 9 -6.22 7.07 20.59
C ASN A 9 -6.86 7.75 19.37
N ASP A 10 -6.17 8.71 18.75
CA ASP A 10 -6.65 9.37 17.52
C ASP A 10 -6.75 8.37 16.37
N LEU A 11 -5.71 7.55 16.16
CA LEU A 11 -5.74 6.47 15.18
C LEU A 11 -6.93 5.52 15.41
N SER A 12 -7.19 5.12 16.66
CA SER A 12 -8.32 4.25 16.99
C SER A 12 -9.67 4.89 16.65
N ARG A 13 -9.85 6.18 16.93
CA ARG A 13 -11.10 6.91 16.69
C ARG A 13 -11.36 7.11 15.19
N GLU A 14 -10.33 7.50 14.45
CA GLU A 14 -10.45 7.83 13.04
C GLU A 14 -10.54 6.57 12.16
N THR A 15 -9.78 5.53 12.49
CA THR A 15 -9.80 4.27 11.71
C THR A 15 -10.96 3.33 12.09
N GLY A 16 -11.60 3.57 13.24
CA GLY A 16 -12.66 2.72 13.78
C GLY A 16 -12.16 1.40 14.41
N TYR A 17 -10.84 1.23 14.57
CA TYR A 17 -10.24 0.06 15.18
C TYR A 17 -9.98 0.25 16.67
N THR A 18 -9.97 -0.84 17.43
CA THR A 18 -9.63 -0.81 18.85
C THR A 18 -8.16 -0.45 19.04
N LYS A 19 -7.83 0.28 20.11
CA LYS A 19 -6.43 0.60 20.49
C LYS A 19 -5.52 -0.63 20.51
N GLN A 20 -5.99 -1.77 21.04
CA GLN A 20 -5.25 -3.03 21.01
C GLN A 20 -4.94 -3.50 19.58
N HIS A 21 -5.87 -3.35 18.65
CA HIS A 21 -5.68 -3.72 17.25
C HIS A 21 -4.60 -2.84 16.59
N ILE A 22 -4.63 -1.52 16.85
CA ILE A 22 -3.59 -0.59 16.39
C ILE A 22 -2.22 -0.97 16.99
N TYR A 23 -2.14 -1.28 18.28
CA TYR A 23 -0.90 -1.75 18.91
C TYR A 23 -0.38 -3.04 18.28
N ASP A 24 -1.26 -4.00 17.99
CA ASP A 24 -0.92 -5.28 17.39
C ASP A 24 -0.38 -5.13 15.95
N LEU A 25 -0.94 -4.17 15.19
CA LEU A 25 -0.47 -3.78 13.85
C LEU A 25 0.91 -3.13 13.91
N LEU A 26 1.11 -2.17 14.83
CA LEU A 26 2.38 -1.46 15.00
C LEU A 26 3.50 -2.32 15.56
N ALA A 27 3.15 -3.30 16.41
CA ALA A 27 4.07 -4.29 16.93
C ALA A 27 4.46 -5.35 15.88
N SER A 28 3.93 -5.26 14.65
CA SER A 28 4.11 -6.24 13.58
C SER A 28 3.65 -7.66 13.96
N ASN A 29 2.80 -7.79 14.97
CA ASN A 29 2.22 -9.06 15.41
C ASN A 29 1.08 -9.52 14.46
N ARG A 30 0.59 -8.60 13.60
CA ARG A 30 -0.36 -8.88 12.52
C ARG A 30 0.14 -8.40 11.17
N ARG A 31 -0.29 -9.12 10.13
CA ARG A 31 -0.05 -8.78 8.73
C ARG A 31 -0.90 -7.55 8.37
N TRP A 32 -0.27 -6.52 7.83
CA TRP A 32 -0.97 -5.33 7.37
C TRP A 32 -1.75 -5.66 6.10
N ASN A 33 -3.07 -5.47 6.14
CA ASN A 33 -3.89 -5.52 4.93
C ASN A 33 -3.90 -4.13 4.28
N GLU A 34 -4.01 -4.09 2.96
CA GLU A 34 -4.05 -2.86 2.17
C GLU A 34 -5.11 -1.89 2.71
N THR A 35 -6.32 -2.37 3.01
CA THR A 35 -7.40 -1.55 3.59
C THR A 35 -7.05 -0.93 4.94
N THR A 36 -6.31 -1.67 5.79
CA THR A 36 -5.90 -1.16 7.11
C THR A 36 -4.82 -0.10 6.95
N LEU A 37 -3.91 -0.34 6.01
CA LEU A 37 -2.77 0.52 5.75
C LEU A 37 -3.20 1.83 5.07
N ASP A 38 -4.17 1.75 4.15
CA ASP A 38 -4.84 2.89 3.52
C ASP A 38 -5.50 3.81 4.55
N LYS A 39 -6.36 3.25 5.42
CA LYS A 39 -7.01 4.02 6.50
C LYS A 39 -6.01 4.67 7.45
N VAL A 40 -4.96 3.95 7.84
CA VAL A 40 -3.94 4.49 8.74
C VAL A 40 -3.15 5.60 8.05
N CYS A 41 -2.83 5.45 6.76
CA CYS A 41 -2.16 6.47 5.97
C CYS A 41 -3.04 7.72 5.78
N ASP A 42 -4.34 7.58 5.53
CA ASP A 42 -5.29 8.68 5.41
C ASP A 42 -5.31 9.55 6.67
N VAL A 43 -5.42 8.91 7.84
CA VAL A 43 -5.41 9.58 9.15
C VAL A 43 -4.09 10.28 9.44
N LEU A 44 -2.98 9.68 9.04
CA LEU A 44 -1.65 10.25 9.20
C LEU A 44 -1.30 11.27 8.12
N ARG A 45 -2.20 11.49 7.13
CA ARG A 45 -1.96 12.28 5.91
C ARG A 45 -0.68 11.85 5.18
N LEU A 46 -0.39 10.56 5.22
CA LEU A 46 0.75 9.95 4.53
C LEU A 46 0.28 9.41 3.17
N LYS A 47 1.13 9.55 2.16
CA LYS A 47 0.89 8.94 0.86
C LYS A 47 1.45 7.52 0.86
N LEU A 48 0.59 6.52 0.72
CA LEU A 48 1.03 5.15 0.48
C LEU A 48 1.54 5.00 -0.96
N VAL A 49 2.74 4.46 -1.12
CA VAL A 49 3.26 4.04 -2.42
C VAL A 49 3.66 2.57 -2.30
N LEU A 50 2.93 1.70 -3.00
CA LEU A 50 3.31 0.30 -3.16
C LEU A 50 4.35 0.22 -4.27
N ILE A 51 5.56 -0.20 -3.91
CA ILE A 51 6.65 -0.40 -4.85
C ILE A 51 6.81 -1.91 -4.98
N ASP A 52 6.33 -2.47 -6.08
CA ASP A 52 6.66 -3.83 -6.44
C ASP A 52 8.03 -3.81 -7.13
N GLU A 53 9.02 -4.49 -6.54
CA GLU A 53 10.38 -4.53 -7.06
C GLU A 53 10.55 -5.44 -8.31
N ILE A 54 9.44 -5.94 -8.88
CA ILE A 54 9.44 -6.93 -9.97
C ILE A 54 8.74 -6.39 -11.24
N THR A 55 9.18 -5.25 -11.79
CA THR A 55 9.06 -5.00 -13.26
C THR A 55 10.23 -4.18 -13.81
N ASN A 56 11.46 -4.65 -13.60
CA ASN A 56 12.51 -4.41 -14.60
C ASN A 56 12.34 -5.41 -15.75
N ASN A 57 11.25 -5.29 -16.49
CA ASN A 57 11.19 -5.81 -17.84
C ASN A 57 10.49 -4.75 -18.69
N PRO A 58 11.16 -4.10 -19.67
CA PRO A 58 10.43 -3.34 -20.65
C PRO A 58 9.48 -4.34 -21.32
N VAL A 59 8.18 -4.19 -21.08
CA VAL A 59 7.16 -4.88 -21.86
C VAL A 59 7.40 -4.43 -23.30
N ALA A 60 8.07 -5.29 -24.07
CA ALA A 60 8.16 -5.16 -25.50
C ALA A 60 6.73 -5.29 -26.02
N SER A 61 6.06 -4.15 -26.15
CA SER A 61 4.92 -4.00 -27.03
C SER A 61 5.45 -4.09 -28.46
N SER A 62 5.81 -5.31 -28.88
CA SER A 62 6.01 -5.66 -30.27
C SER A 62 4.77 -6.43 -30.70
N GLY A 63 3.69 -5.67 -30.92
CA GLY A 63 2.57 -6.15 -31.72
C GLY A 63 3.10 -6.54 -33.08
N GLY A 64 2.87 -7.80 -33.47
CA GLY A 64 3.25 -8.29 -34.78
C GLY A 64 2.44 -7.62 -35.88
N GLU A 65 3.14 -7.04 -36.85
CA GLU A 65 2.60 -6.84 -38.19
C GLU A 65 3.21 -7.92 -39.11
N ALA A 66 2.38 -8.89 -39.46
CA ALA A 66 2.69 -9.95 -40.38
C ALA A 66 2.87 -9.38 -41.78
N HIS A 67 4.11 -9.27 -42.27
CA HIS A 67 4.34 -9.14 -43.70
C HIS A 67 4.12 -10.51 -44.34
N GLY A 68 2.92 -10.72 -44.85
CA GLY A 68 2.55 -11.87 -45.65
C GLY A 68 3.42 -11.96 -46.90
N ILE A 69 4.18 -13.05 -46.99
CA ILE A 69 4.64 -13.62 -48.24
C ILE A 69 3.42 -14.03 -49.07
N VAL A 70 3.13 -13.31 -50.17
CA VAL A 70 2.28 -13.83 -51.25
C VAL A 70 2.86 -13.49 -52.61
N ARG A 71 3.42 -14.54 -53.21
CA ARG A 71 3.62 -14.84 -54.65
C ARG A 71 4.67 -14.04 -55.42
#